data_AF-A0A663F4A2-F1
#
_entry.id   AF-A0A663F4A2-F1
#
_cell.length_a   1.000
_cell.length_b   1.000
_cell.length_c   1.000
_cell.angle_alpha   90.00
_cell.angle_beta   90.00
_cell.angle_gamma   90.00
#
_symmetry.space_group_name_H-M   'P 1'
#
loop_
_entity.id
_entity.type
_entity.pdbx_description
1 polymer ?
#
loop_
_entity_poly.entity_id
_entity_poly.type
_entity_poly.pdbx_seq_one_letter_code
_entity_poly.pdbx_strand_id
1 'polypeptide(L)' 'MLLSSQASTARLVSDTYLAKLLEGLSSLRAQSTLCDVTLEAEGICFPAHKIILASASNYLTWTVSSGLTK' A
#
# COMPACT_ATOMS: atom_id res chain seq x y z
N MET A 1 -33.92 26.52 16.60
CA MET A 1 -33.88 25.06 16.37
C MET A 1 -32.55 24.72 15.70
N LEU A 2 -31.56 24.27 16.48
CA LEU A 2 -30.32 23.68 15.95
C LEU A 2 -30.33 22.21 16.36
N LEU A 3 -30.81 21.34 15.47
CA LEU A 3 -30.64 19.91 15.59
C LEU A 3 -29.23 19.58 15.11
N SER A 4 -28.26 19.59 16.02
CA SER A 4 -26.96 18.99 15.78
C SER A 4 -27.15 17.47 15.69
N SER A 5 -27.19 16.95 14.46
CA SER A 5 -27.19 15.51 14.18
C SER A 5 -25.89 14.91 14.71
N GLN A 6 -25.93 14.29 15.88
CA GLN A 6 -24.80 13.54 16.42
C GLN A 6 -24.74 12.20 15.67
N ALA A 7 -23.98 12.16 14.57
CA ALA A 7 -23.65 10.90 13.91
C ALA A 7 -22.76 10.10 14.87
N SER A 8 -23.32 9.09 15.50
CA SER A 8 -22.58 8.12 16.31
C SER A 8 -21.69 7.29 15.37
N THR A 9 -20.41 7.63 15.31
CA THR A 9 -19.41 6.85 14.58
C THR A 9 -19.25 5.50 15.26
N ALA A 10 -19.90 4.46 14.73
CA ALA A 10 -19.67 3.08 15.15
C ALA A 10 -18.23 2.68 14.76
N ARG A 11 -17.42 2.30 15.75
CA ARG A 11 -16.05 1.83 15.53
C ARG A 11 -16.07 0.37 15.09
N LEU A 12 -15.82 0.12 13.81
CA LEU A 12 -15.60 -1.23 13.29
C LEU A 12 -14.14 -1.63 13.54
N VAL A 13 -13.93 -2.76 14.20
CA VAL A 13 -12.61 -3.34 14.45
C VAL A 13 -12.65 -4.80 14.03
N SER A 14 -11.57 -5.28 13.41
CA SER A 14 -11.39 -6.68 13.07
C SER A 14 -9.94 -7.06 13.29
N ASP A 15 -9.74 -8.11 14.10
CA ASP A 15 -8.41 -8.58 14.48
C ASP A 15 -7.67 -9.24 13.31
N THR A 16 -8.37 -9.57 12.22
CA THR A 16 -7.81 -10.22 11.03
C THR A 16 -7.69 -9.31 9.82
N TYR A 17 -8.20 -8.08 9.90
CA TYR A 17 -8.26 -7.17 8.75
C TYR A 17 -6.88 -6.88 8.17
N LEU A 18 -5.90 -6.57 9.02
CA LEU A 18 -4.54 -6.25 8.56
C LEU A 18 -3.87 -7.43 7.87
N ALA A 19 -4.02 -8.65 8.41
CA ALA A 19 -3.46 -9.86 7.80
C ALA A 19 -4.07 -10.12 6.42
N LYS A 20 -5.41 -10.06 6.31
CA LYS A 20 -6.12 -10.25 5.04
C LYS A 20 -5.81 -9.18 4.01
N LEU A 21 -5.65 -7.93 4.46
CA LEU A 21 -5.25 -6.82 3.59
C LEU A 21 -3.86 -7.07 2.99
N LEU A 22 -2.88 -7.45 3.82
CA LEU A 22 -1.52 -7.74 3.37
C LEU A 22 -1.46 -8.97 2.46
N GLU A 23 -2.25 -10.00 2.75
CA GLU A 23 -2.40 -11.18 1.88
C GLU A 23 -2.91 -10.77 0.49
N GLY A 24 -4.00 -9.98 0.43
CA GLY A 24 -4.55 -9.47 -0.83
C GLY A 24 -3.56 -8.62 -1.62
N LEU A 25 -2.85 -7.71 -0.94
CA LEU A 25 -1.79 -6.89 -1.57
C LEU A 25 -0.65 -7.75 -2.13
N SER A 26 -0.26 -8.81 -1.43
CA SER A 26 0.76 -9.75 -1.90
C SER A 26 0.30 -10.52 -3.13
N SER A 27 -0.95 -10.98 -3.16
CA SER A 27 -1.54 -11.63 -4.34
C SER A 27 -1.60 -10.69 -5.55
N LEU A 28 -2.00 -9.44 -5.35
CA LEU A 28 -2.01 -8.42 -6.42
C LEU A 28 -0.61 -8.20 -6.99
N ARG A 29 0.41 -8.13 -6.12
CA ARG A 29 1.80 -8.00 -6.53
C ARG A 29 2.28 -9.19 -7.35
N ALA A 30 1.95 -10.41 -6.92
CA ALA A 30 2.31 -11.65 -7.64
C ALA A 30 1.66 -11.71 -9.04
N GLN A 31 0.48 -11.14 -9.19
CA GLN A 31 -0.24 -11.03 -10.46
C GLN A 31 0.13 -9.77 -11.25
N SER A 32 1.11 -8.97 -10.79
CA SER A 32 1.46 -7.66 -11.36
C SER A 32 0.27 -6.71 -11.54
N THR A 33 -0.77 -6.87 -10.73
CA THR A 33 -2.03 -6.13 -10.82
C THR A 33 -1.96 -4.90 -9.93
N LEU A 34 -2.31 -3.73 -10.49
CA LEU A 34 -2.22 -2.41 -9.86
C LEU A 34 -0.79 -2.00 -9.43
N CYS A 35 0.23 -2.75 -9.85
CA CYS A 35 1.63 -2.36 -9.62
C CYS A 35 1.96 -1.13 -10.48
N ASP A 36 2.50 -0.11 -9.83
CA ASP A 36 2.81 1.21 -10.40
C ASP A 36 4.32 1.51 -10.39
N VAL A 37 5.13 0.55 -9.93
CA VAL A 37 6.59 0.58 -10.01
C VAL A 37 7.17 -0.82 -10.22
N THR A 38 8.32 -0.87 -10.88
CA THR A 38 9.17 -2.06 -10.97
C THR A 38 10.53 -1.72 -10.36
N LEU A 39 10.96 -2.52 -9.39
CA LEU A 39 12.29 -2.42 -8.80
C LEU A 39 13.22 -3.38 -9.53
N GLU A 40 14.42 -2.94 -9.88
CA GLU A 40 15.47 -3.83 -10.37
C GLU A 40 16.52 -4.04 -9.28
N ALA A 41 16.91 -5.28 -9.05
CA ALA A 41 18.07 -5.63 -8.23
C ALA A 41 18.81 -6.80 -8.85
N GLU A 42 20.12 -6.63 -9.08
CA GLU A 42 20.99 -7.66 -9.68
C GLU A 42 20.43 -8.21 -11.01
N GLY A 43 19.83 -7.35 -11.84
CA GLY A 43 19.22 -7.73 -13.13
C GLY A 43 17.87 -8.46 -13.02
N ILE A 44 17.28 -8.54 -11.83
CA ILE A 44 15.95 -9.12 -11.61
C ILE A 44 14.94 -8.00 -11.35
N CYS A 45 13.83 -8.03 -12.10
CA CYS A 45 12.75 -7.06 -11.99
C CYS A 45 11.63 -7.54 -11.07
N PHE A 46 11.21 -6.69 -10.14
CA PHE A 46 10.17 -6.95 -9.15
C PHE A 46 9.05 -5.91 -9.27
N PRO A 47 7.85 -6.27 -9.76
CA PRO A 47 6.70 -5.36 -9.74
C PRO A 47 6.26 -5.12 -8.28
N ALA A 48 5.88 -3.90 -7.95
CA ALA A 48 5.46 -3.51 -6.61
C ALA A 48 4.47 -2.33 -6.62
N HIS A 49 3.93 -2.03 -5.43
CA HIS A 49 3.03 -0.90 -5.19
C HIS A 49 3.79 0.22 -4.47
N LYS A 50 3.95 1.37 -5.09
CA LYS A 50 4.66 2.55 -4.55
C LYS A 50 4.15 2.94 -3.18
N ILE A 51 2.83 2.96 -3.01
CA ILE A 51 2.19 3.35 -1.75
C ILE A 51 2.54 2.41 -0.59
N ILE A 52 2.66 1.10 -0.87
CA ILE A 52 3.02 0.10 0.14
C ILE A 52 4.49 0.23 0.52
N LEU A 53 5.37 0.39 -0.47
CA LEU A 53 6.79 0.64 -0.23
C LEU A 53 7.01 1.93 0.58
N ALA A 54 6.28 2.99 0.24
CA ALA A 54 6.37 4.27 0.93
C ALA A 54 5.89 4.17 2.38
N SER A 55 4.80 3.44 2.63
CA SER A 55 4.25 3.22 3.97
C SER A 55 5.16 2.36 4.85
N ALA A 56 5.93 1.45 4.25
CA ALA A 56 6.83 0.55 4.96
C ALA A 56 8.22 1.15 5.23
N SER A 57 8.69 2.09 4.40
CA SER A 57 10.02 2.70 4.55
C SER A 57 10.13 4.06 3.88
N ASN A 58 10.56 5.07 4.65
CA ASN A 58 10.89 6.39 4.12
C ASN A 58 12.00 6.36 3.06
N TYR A 59 12.94 5.41 3.14
CA TYR A 59 14.01 5.26 2.15
C TYR A 59 13.45 4.85 0.78
N LEU A 60 12.51 3.90 0.77
CA LEU A 60 11.86 3.44 -0.45
C LEU A 60 10.91 4.49 -1.03
N THR A 61 10.37 5.37 -0.18
CA THR A 61 9.56 6.52 -0.62
C THR A 61 10.38 7.45 -1.52
N TRP A 62 11.60 7.80 -1.11
CA TRP A 62 12.48 8.69 -1.86
C TRP A 62 12.92 8.06 -3.19
N THR A 63 13.35 6.80 -3.18
CA THR A 63 13.83 6.13 -4.41
C THR A 63 12.72 5.95 -5.44
N VAL A 64 11.52 5.58 -4.98
CA VAL A 64 10.32 5.47 -5.83
C VAL A 64 9.87 6.82 -6.39
N SER A 65 10.00 7.90 -5.61
CA SER A 65 9.56 9.25 -6.02
C SER A 65 10.58 9.95 -6.93
N SER A 66 11.87 9.64 -6.78
CA SER A 66 12.97 10.24 -7.56
C SER A 66 13.17 9.60 -8.94
N GLY A 67 12.40 8.56 -9.28
CA GLY A 67 12.44 7.93 -10.60
C GLY A 67 13.76 7.23 -10.91
N LEU A 68 14.60 6.95 -9.89
CA LEU A 68 15.83 6.19 -10.05
C LEU A 68 15.52 4.68 -10.05
N THR A 69 14.65 4.27 -10.96
CA THR A 69 14.61 2.89 -11.44
C THR A 69 15.65 2.84 -12.55
N LYS A 70 16.83 2.31 -12.26
CA LYS A 70 17.75 1.92 -13.33
C LYS A 70 17.16 0.73 -14.07
#